data_AF-A0A2A5AYU0-F1
#
_entry.id   AF-A0A2A5AYU0-F1
#
_cell.length_a   1.000
_cell.length_b   1.000
_cell.length_c   1.000
_cell.angle_alpha   90.00
_cell.angle_beta   90.00
_cell.angle_gamma   90.00
#
_symmetry.space_group_name_H-M   'P 1'
#
loop_
_entity.id
_entity.type
_entity.pdbx_description
1 polymer ?
#
loop_
_entity_poly.entity_id
_entity_poly.type
_entity_poly.pdbx_seq_one_letter_code
_entity_poly.pdbx_strand_id
1 'polypeptide(L)'
;AIPALLPDAELQSLDLLSEPDNYYYSRHNNYRPFPVYRAKFNDIESTWYHIDLSTGKIVNRVTNSSRRERWLFNGLHSLDFQFLLQHRPLWDLLLITLSLIGLLFSITAVVIGWRRLVR
;
A
#
# COMPACT_ATOMS: atom_id res chain seq x y z
N ALA A 1 14.64 -14.15 20.75
CA ALA A 1 13.76 -12.97 20.74
C ALA A 1 12.98 -12.86 19.42
N ILE A 2 13.62 -12.66 18.27
CA ILE A 2 12.93 -12.57 16.96
C ILE A 2 12.28 -13.90 16.53
N PRO A 3 12.94 -15.08 16.64
CA PRO A 3 12.29 -16.36 16.31
C PRO A 3 11.07 -16.70 17.18
N ALA A 4 10.90 -16.04 18.34
CA ALA A 4 9.75 -16.24 19.21
C ALA A 4 8.52 -15.41 18.79
N LEU A 5 8.63 -14.54 17.78
CA LEU A 5 7.50 -13.74 17.28
C LEU A 5 6.47 -14.58 16.55
N LEU A 6 6.91 -15.65 15.90
CA LEU A 6 6.09 -16.68 15.27
C LEU A 6 6.71 -18.03 15.65
N PRO A 7 6.30 -18.66 16.75
CA PRO A 7 6.93 -19.88 17.24
C PRO A 7 6.76 -21.07 16.27
N ASP A 8 5.71 -21.06 15.46
CA ASP A 8 5.41 -22.12 14.48
C ASP A 8 6.05 -21.86 13.11
N ALA A 9 6.89 -20.83 12.97
CA ALA A 9 7.52 -20.46 11.70
C ALA A 9 9.00 -20.14 11.87
N GLU A 10 9.81 -20.58 10.92
CA GLU A 10 11.24 -20.29 10.89
C GLU A 10 11.50 -18.91 10.28
N LEU A 11 12.51 -18.23 10.84
CA LEU A 11 13.03 -16.98 10.31
C LEU A 11 13.80 -17.28 9.01
N GLN A 12 13.30 -16.82 7.87
CA GLN A 12 13.97 -16.97 6.58
C GLN A 12 15.08 -15.94 6.38
N SER A 13 14.81 -14.68 6.68
CA SER A 13 15.78 -13.60 6.50
C SER A 13 15.54 -12.46 7.47
N LEU A 14 16.62 -11.72 7.74
CA LEU A 14 16.60 -10.50 8.52
C LEU A 14 17.33 -9.41 7.72
N ASP A 15 16.56 -8.51 7.14
CA ASP A 15 17.10 -7.46 6.27
C ASP A 15 17.10 -6.13 7.01
N LEU A 16 18.17 -5.34 6.91
CA LEU A 16 18.19 -3.96 7.41
C LEU A 16 17.66 -3.03 6.31
N LEU A 17 16.59 -2.30 6.61
CA LEU A 17 16.08 -1.25 5.74
C LEU A 17 16.44 0.12 6.28
N SER A 18 17.17 0.87 5.47
CA SER A 18 17.51 2.26 5.72
C SER A 18 16.65 3.24 4.90
N GLU A 19 15.95 2.75 3.89
CA GLU A 19 15.15 3.57 2.97
C GLU A 19 13.73 3.03 2.81
N PRO A 20 12.76 3.91 2.47
CA PRO A 20 11.39 3.51 2.18
C PRO A 20 11.29 2.57 0.98
N ASP A 21 10.49 1.52 1.13
CA ASP A 21 10.14 0.65 0.02
C ASP A 21 8.64 0.62 -0.18
N ASN A 22 8.16 -0.30 -1.03
CA ASN A 22 6.74 -0.49 -1.20
C ASN A 22 6.08 -0.75 0.16
N TYR A 23 6.52 -1.72 0.96
CA TYR A 23 5.75 -2.17 2.13
C TYR A 23 5.99 -1.39 3.42
N TYR A 24 7.00 -0.52 3.46
CA TYR A 24 7.37 0.26 4.63
C TYR A 24 7.85 1.66 4.22
N TYR A 25 6.96 2.63 4.32
CA TYR A 25 7.17 4.03 3.93
C TYR A 25 6.25 4.93 4.75
N SER A 26 6.66 6.18 4.93
CA SER A 26 5.85 7.20 5.59
C SER A 26 4.73 7.66 4.66
N ARG A 27 3.50 7.73 5.15
CA ARG A 27 2.34 8.21 4.38
C ARG A 27 1.48 9.15 5.22
N HIS A 28 1.22 10.35 4.71
CA HIS A 28 0.45 11.41 5.39
C HIS A 28 0.87 11.55 6.87
N ASN A 29 0.08 10.98 7.79
CA ASN A 29 0.27 11.10 9.22
C ASN A 29 0.91 9.86 9.89
N ASN A 30 1.25 8.84 9.11
CA ASN A 30 1.93 7.64 9.58
C ASN A 30 3.42 7.76 9.30
N TYR A 31 4.14 8.40 10.24
CA TYR A 31 5.60 8.42 10.23
C TYR A 31 6.15 7.01 10.46
N ARG A 32 7.11 6.62 9.63
CA ARG A 32 7.85 5.36 9.76
C ARG A 32 9.31 5.67 10.12
N PRO A 33 9.79 5.26 11.31
CA PRO A 33 11.19 5.43 11.66
C PRO A 33 12.09 4.55 10.78
N PHE A 34 13.32 5.00 10.57
CA PHE A 34 14.42 4.26 9.94
C PHE A 34 15.68 4.44 10.78
N PRO A 35 16.62 3.46 10.75
CA PRO A 35 16.52 2.19 10.05
C PRO A 35 15.68 1.16 10.83
N VAL A 36 15.15 0.16 10.12
CA VAL A 36 14.38 -0.95 10.72
C VAL A 36 14.89 -2.30 10.25
N TYR A 37 14.82 -3.30 11.11
CA TYR A 37 14.97 -4.69 10.71
C TYR A 37 13.66 -5.22 10.15
N ARG A 38 13.73 -5.93 9.02
CA ARG A 38 12.63 -6.72 8.46
C ARG A 38 12.93 -8.19 8.64
N ALA A 39 12.25 -8.80 9.61
CA ALA A 39 12.28 -10.24 9.83
C ALA A 39 11.20 -10.89 8.94
N LYS A 40 11.60 -11.81 8.06
CA LYS A 40 10.69 -12.57 7.19
C LYS A 40 10.54 -14.00 7.70
N PHE A 41 9.31 -14.47 7.82
CA PHE A 41 8.98 -15.81 8.30
C PHE A 41 8.42 -16.68 7.17
N ASN A 42 8.62 -17.99 7.28
CA ASN A 42 8.16 -19.00 6.31
C ASN A 42 6.74 -19.55 6.58
N ASP A 43 5.88 -18.81 7.26
CA ASP A 43 4.49 -19.19 7.51
C ASP A 43 3.63 -19.11 6.24
N ILE A 44 2.40 -19.63 6.33
CA ILE A 44 1.42 -19.62 5.23
C ILE A 44 1.16 -18.21 4.69
N GLU A 45 1.20 -17.21 5.56
CA GLU A 45 1.01 -15.80 5.19
C GLU A 45 2.31 -15.10 4.78
N SER A 46 3.45 -15.79 4.84
CA SER A 46 4.79 -15.25 4.58
C SER A 46 5.00 -13.91 5.31
N THR A 47 4.74 -13.91 6.61
CA THR A 47 4.64 -12.75 7.47
C THR A 47 5.98 -12.05 7.61
N TRP A 48 5.96 -10.73 7.48
CA TRP A 48 7.11 -9.87 7.75
C TRP A 48 6.82 -9.00 8.96
N TYR A 49 7.80 -8.87 9.85
CA TYR A 49 7.79 -7.90 10.94
C TYR A 49 8.85 -6.85 10.70
N HIS A 50 8.47 -5.57 10.82
CA HIS A 50 9.41 -4.47 10.87
C HIS A 50 9.64 -4.07 12.31
N ILE A 51 10.89 -4.05 12.72
CA ILE A 51 11.35 -3.82 14.09
C ILE A 51 12.26 -2.59 14.07
N ASP A 52 11.92 -1.59 14.87
CA ASP A 52 12.73 -0.39 15.03
C ASP A 52 14.11 -0.75 15.59
N LEU A 53 15.18 -0.30 14.92
CA LEU A 53 16.55 -0.61 15.34
C LEU A 53 16.90 0.00 16.70
N SER A 54 16.38 1.20 16.98
CA SER A 54 16.70 1.97 18.20
C SER A 54 15.95 1.49 19.43
N THR A 55 14.70 1.06 19.26
CA THR A 55 13.83 0.67 20.40
C THR A 55 13.55 -0.82 20.48
N GLY A 56 13.83 -1.59 19.43
CA GLY A 56 13.48 -3.01 19.34
C GLY A 56 11.97 -3.28 19.26
N LYS A 57 11.14 -2.23 19.12
CA LYS A 57 9.68 -2.36 19.03
C LYS A 57 9.25 -2.78 17.64
N ILE A 58 8.23 -3.63 17.56
CA ILE A 58 7.56 -3.94 16.31
C ILE A 58 6.72 -2.74 15.89
N VAL A 59 7.06 -2.16 14.74
CA VAL A 59 6.40 -0.97 14.21
C VAL A 59 5.44 -1.29 13.06
N ASN A 60 5.60 -2.45 12.42
CA ASN A 60 4.73 -2.86 11.32
C ASN A 60 4.71 -4.38 11.16
N ARG A 61 3.61 -4.90 10.63
CA ARG A 61 3.45 -6.31 10.24
C ARG A 61 2.85 -6.37 8.84
N VAL A 62 3.37 -7.24 7.98
CA VAL A 62 2.89 -7.44 6.61
C VAL A 62 2.66 -8.91 6.35
N THR A 63 1.43 -9.29 6.05
CA THR A 63 1.02 -10.65 5.65
C THR A 63 0.63 -10.70 4.18
N ASN A 64 0.42 -11.89 3.62
CA ASN A 64 -0.04 -12.06 2.25
C ASN A 64 -1.39 -11.37 2.02
N SER A 65 -2.32 -11.50 2.96
CA SER A 65 -3.59 -10.76 2.96
C SER A 65 -3.38 -9.24 2.91
N SER A 66 -2.53 -8.68 3.78
CA SER A 66 -2.22 -7.24 3.78
C SER A 66 -1.53 -6.78 2.49
N ARG A 67 -0.70 -7.63 1.85
CA ARG A 67 -0.10 -7.30 0.54
C ARG A 67 -1.17 -7.18 -0.54
N ARG A 68 -2.16 -8.09 -0.56
CA ARG A 68 -3.27 -8.03 -1.51
C ARG A 68 -4.12 -6.78 -1.30
N GLU A 69 -4.52 -6.52 -0.06
CA GLU A 69 -5.26 -5.31 0.30
C GLU A 69 -4.50 -4.06 -0.13
N ARG A 70 -3.20 -3.99 0.17
CA ARG A 70 -2.35 -2.88 -0.24
C ARG A 70 -2.38 -2.65 -1.75
N TRP A 71 -2.27 -3.69 -2.57
CA TRP A 71 -2.25 -3.50 -4.02
C TRP A 71 -3.64 -3.23 -4.61
N LEU A 72 -4.67 -3.94 -4.15
CA LEU A 72 -6.03 -3.76 -4.66
C LEU A 72 -6.64 -2.44 -4.22
N PHE A 73 -6.43 -2.05 -2.97
CA PHE A 73 -6.97 -0.82 -2.43
C PHE A 73 -5.98 0.32 -2.60
N ASN A 74 -4.87 0.35 -1.87
CA ASN A 74 -3.97 1.50 -1.95
C ASN A 74 -3.40 1.68 -3.38
N GLY A 75 -2.92 0.60 -4.01
CA GLY A 75 -2.38 0.62 -5.37
C GLY A 75 -3.43 1.02 -6.42
N LEU A 76 -4.43 0.18 -6.68
CA LEU A 76 -5.37 0.43 -7.77
C LEU A 76 -6.42 1.50 -7.46
N HIS A 77 -6.96 1.55 -6.24
CA HIS A 77 -8.02 2.50 -5.89
C HIS A 77 -7.48 3.90 -5.60
N SER A 78 -6.33 4.03 -4.93
CA SER A 78 -5.72 5.33 -4.63
C SER A 78 -4.56 5.71 -5.54
N LEU A 79 -4.24 4.90 -6.55
CA LEU A 79 -3.06 5.07 -7.41
C LEU A 79 -1.76 5.21 -6.58
N ASP A 80 -1.67 4.52 -5.44
CA ASP A 80 -0.56 4.61 -4.47
C ASP A 80 0.61 3.72 -4.91
N PHE A 81 1.22 4.11 -6.02
CA PHE A 81 2.44 3.50 -6.54
C PHE A 81 3.64 4.35 -6.11
N GLN A 82 4.71 3.72 -5.61
CA GLN A 82 5.88 4.45 -5.09
C GLN A 82 6.48 5.41 -6.13
N PHE A 83 6.50 5.01 -7.40
CA PHE A 83 6.90 5.87 -8.51
C PHE A 83 6.05 7.14 -8.64
N LEU A 84 4.73 7.02 -8.52
CA LEU A 84 3.80 8.16 -8.57
C LEU A 84 3.87 9.02 -7.30
N LEU A 85 4.10 8.40 -6.14
CA LEU A 85 4.27 9.13 -4.87
C LEU A 85 5.52 10.03 -4.90
N GLN A 86 6.59 9.58 -5.55
CA GLN A 86 7.80 10.38 -5.77
C GLN A 86 7.58 11.48 -6.82
N HIS A 87 6.62 11.32 -7.73
CA HIS A 87 6.30 12.26 -8.82
C HIS A 87 4.88 12.82 -8.65
N ARG A 88 4.67 13.63 -7.61
CA ARG A 88 3.35 14.17 -7.25
C ARG A 88 2.56 14.78 -8.42
N PRO A 89 3.15 15.64 -9.29
CA PRO A 89 2.40 16.19 -10.41
C PRO A 89 1.87 15.15 -11.40
N LEU A 90 2.60 14.03 -11.59
CA LEU A 90 2.16 12.95 -12.46
C LEU A 90 0.97 12.20 -11.86
N TRP A 91 0.97 11.98 -10.55
CA TRP A 91 -0.17 11.42 -9.84
C TRP A 91 -1.41 12.30 -10.00
N ASP A 92 -1.27 13.62 -9.82
CA ASP A 92 -2.37 14.58 -9.95
C ASP A 92 -2.97 14.55 -11.36
N LEU A 93 -2.12 14.57 -12.40
CA LEU A 93 -2.55 14.50 -13.79
C LEU A 93 -3.33 13.22 -14.09
N LEU A 94 -2.83 12.07 -13.63
CA LEU A 94 -3.51 10.78 -13.81
C LEU A 94 -4.87 10.75 -13.11
N LEU A 95 -4.93 11.20 -11.86
CA LEU A 95 -6.16 11.24 -11.07
C LEU A 95 -7.22 12.14 -11.73
N ILE A 96 -6.83 13.36 -12.12
CA ILE A 96 -7.72 14.33 -12.77
C ILE A 96 -8.23 13.75 -14.10
N THR A 97 -7.34 13.19 -14.91
CA THR A 97 -7.71 12.60 -16.20
C THR A 97 -8.73 11.48 -16.04
N LEU A 98 -8.50 10.55 -15.10
CA LEU A 98 -9.43 9.45 -14.83
C LEU A 98 -10.78 9.97 -14.32
N SER A 99 -10.77 11.01 -13.48
CA SER A 99 -11.99 11.65 -12.97
C SER A 99 -12.80 12.33 -14.08
N LEU A 100 -12.14 13.03 -15.00
CA LEU A 100 -12.80 13.66 -16.15
C LEU A 100 -13.43 12.61 -17.08
N ILE A 101 -12.76 11.48 -17.32
CA ILE A 101 -13.32 10.38 -18.10
C ILE A 101 -14.59 9.82 -17.43
N GLY A 102 -14.52 9.56 -16.12
CA GLY A 102 -15.69 9.11 -15.34
C GLY A 102 -16.85 10.11 -15.36
N LEU A 103 -16.55 11.40 -15.28
CA LEU A 103 -17.53 12.47 -15.39
C LEU A 103 -18.21 12.48 -16.76
N LEU A 104 -17.44 12.37 -17.85
CA LEU A 104 -17.98 12.31 -19.21
C LEU A 104 -18.92 11.11 -19.39
N PHE A 105 -18.53 9.92 -18.91
CA PHE A 105 -19.41 8.75 -18.93
C PHE A 105 -20.67 8.97 -18.10
N SER A 106 -20.57 9.58 -16.93
CA SER A 106 -21.74 9.87 -16.09
C SER A 106 -22.71 10.81 -16.80
N ILE A 107 -22.20 11.88 -17.43
CA ILE A 107 -23.01 12.79 -18.25
C ILE A 107 -23.69 12.03 -19.40
N THR A 108 -22.97 11.17 -20.11
CA THR A 108 -23.55 10.39 -21.22
C THR A 108 -24.69 9.49 -20.73
N ALA A 109 -24.53 8.83 -19.58
CA ALA A 109 -25.55 7.97 -18.99
C ALA A 109 -26.80 8.76 -18.59
N VAL A 110 -26.62 9.94 -17.97
CA VAL A 110 -27.72 10.84 -17.60
C VAL A 110 -28.48 11.32 -18.85
N VAL A 111 -27.77 11.74 -19.90
CA VAL A 111 -28.40 12.20 -21.16
C VAL A 111 -29.19 11.09 -21.82
N ILE A 112 -28.64 9.87 -21.89
CA ILE A 112 -29.33 8.71 -22.48
C ILE A 112 -30.56 8.34 -21.63
N GLY A 113 -30.42 8.29 -20.30
CA GLY A 113 -31.51 7.98 -19.38
C GLY A 113 -32.65 9.01 -19.48
N TRP A 114 -32.32 10.30 -19.48
CA TRP A 114 -33.30 11.38 -19.64
C TRP A 114 -34.06 11.29 -20.95
N ARG A 115 -33.35 11.09 -22.08
CA ARG A 115 -33.98 10.93 -23.41
C ARG A 115 -34.94 9.74 -23.47
N ARG A 116 -34.71 8.70 -22.66
CA ARG A 116 -35.58 7.53 -22.59
C ARG A 116 -36.81 7.73 -21.70
N LEU A 117 -36.74 8.59 -20.69
CA LEU A 117 -37.86 8.87 -19.79
C LEU A 117 -38.85 9.90 -20.36
N VAL A 118 -38.36 10.82 -21.19
CA VAL A 118 -39.17 11.90 -21.78
C VAL A 118 -39.80 11.49 -23.13
N ARG A 119 -39.34 10.38 -23.71
CA ARG A 119 -40.01 9.72 -24.84
C ARG A 119 -40.98 8.67 -24.31
#